data_AF-A0A7C2N021-F1
#
_entry.id   AF-A0A7C2N021-F1
#
_cell.length_a   1.000
_cell.length_b   1.000
_cell.length_c   1.000
_cell.angle_alpha   90.00
_cell.angle_beta   90.00
_cell.angle_gamma   90.00
#
_symmetry.space_group_name_H-M   'P 1'
#
loop_
_entity.id
_entity.type
_entity.pdbx_description
1 polymer ?
#
loop_
_entity_poly.entity_id
_entity_poly.type
_entity_poly.pdbx_seq_one_letter_code
_entity_poly.pdbx_strand_id
1 'polypeptide(L)'
;MKSFLEKIPESIKKFIDPSLPREMRLMAAQGVVPIPPKDLAFVLYGLTQDEDEEISEEAAKSLKSIPESVMVGVLADSSSPSELLDYIARSTESETLLQKIILNFSTSDATIAYLAEATHIQSLLDLIANNQERILRSAEIVEALSKNPAISRSTLDRVISFFRLYLDKMGAIPEFLRIDGEAPDVPEQSDEEAESAIIEDVQESFLDDIGFSDDLVEESEEDIGEARRESLLHTIKQMNIAERVKLAILGNREARTILVRDPNRIVAGAVLKNPRLTDMEIINIAQSKTVDEDILREISVSRKWAKIYQVKVALVNNPKTPSHVSLHLIRHLRDREVRALLWNKNLPGVITTTAKRIMQEKRKDEKD
;
A
#
# COMPACT_ATOMS: atom_id res chain seq x y z
N MET A 1 15.57 -27.47 -8.61
CA MET A 1 15.05 -28.56 -9.46
C MET A 1 13.64 -29.07 -9.07
N LYS A 2 13.41 -29.56 -7.84
CA LYS A 2 12.09 -30.11 -7.45
C LYS A 2 10.92 -29.11 -7.62
N SER A 3 11.07 -27.88 -7.11
CA SER A 3 10.09 -26.79 -7.26
C SER A 3 9.78 -26.43 -8.73
N PHE A 4 10.79 -26.50 -9.62
CA PHE A 4 10.59 -26.26 -11.05
C PHE A 4 9.78 -27.37 -11.72
N LEU A 5 10.11 -28.63 -11.44
CA LEU A 5 9.41 -29.78 -12.01
C LEU A 5 7.94 -29.87 -11.59
N GLU A 6 7.56 -29.29 -10.45
CA GLU A 6 6.16 -29.23 -10.00
C GLU A 6 5.33 -28.21 -10.81
N LYS A 7 5.93 -27.10 -11.23
CA LYS A 7 5.27 -25.97 -11.91
C LYS A 7 5.05 -26.16 -13.41
N ILE A 8 5.42 -27.32 -13.95
CA ILE A 8 5.52 -27.56 -15.39
C ILE A 8 4.50 -28.60 -15.86
N PRO A 9 3.93 -28.46 -17.08
CA PRO A 9 3.02 -29.45 -17.63
C PRO A 9 3.63 -30.87 -17.69
N GLU A 10 2.85 -31.90 -17.33
CA GLU A 10 3.31 -33.30 -17.38
C GLU A 10 3.75 -33.73 -18.79
N SER A 11 3.14 -33.15 -19.82
CA SER A 11 3.49 -33.39 -21.23
C SER A 11 4.95 -33.09 -21.55
N ILE A 12 5.62 -32.23 -20.78
CA ILE A 12 7.01 -31.82 -21.02
C ILE A 12 7.98 -32.34 -19.96
N LYS A 13 7.50 -32.71 -18.76
CA LYS A 13 8.32 -33.42 -17.74
C LYS A 13 8.96 -34.67 -18.31
N LYS A 14 8.26 -35.36 -19.22
CA LYS A 14 8.74 -36.55 -19.92
C LYS A 14 9.99 -36.34 -20.79
N PHE A 15 10.48 -35.11 -20.97
CA PHE A 15 11.73 -34.82 -21.70
C PHE A 15 12.89 -34.44 -20.77
N ILE A 16 12.60 -34.18 -19.50
CA ILE A 16 13.57 -33.75 -18.47
C ILE A 16 13.91 -34.91 -17.52
N ASP A 17 13.15 -36.01 -17.59
CA ASP A 17 13.31 -37.16 -16.70
C ASP A 17 14.69 -37.84 -16.89
N PRO A 18 15.52 -37.91 -15.82
CA PRO A 18 16.85 -38.54 -15.87
C PRO A 18 16.82 -40.03 -16.20
N SER A 19 15.67 -40.70 -16.07
CA SER A 19 15.50 -42.11 -16.39
C SER A 19 15.42 -42.41 -17.90
N LEU A 20 15.25 -41.37 -18.74
CA LEU A 20 15.18 -41.54 -20.19
C LEU A 20 16.54 -41.91 -20.81
N PRO A 21 16.54 -42.57 -21.97
CA PRO A 21 17.76 -42.81 -22.73
C PRO A 21 18.52 -41.52 -23.05
N ARG A 22 19.84 -41.56 -22.89
CA ARG A 22 20.76 -40.45 -23.15
C ARG A 22 20.51 -39.76 -24.50
N GLU A 23 20.32 -40.55 -25.56
CA GLU A 23 20.07 -40.04 -26.92
C GLU A 23 18.82 -39.15 -27.02
N MET A 24 17.74 -39.51 -26.31
CA MET A 24 16.53 -38.69 -26.29
C MET A 24 16.73 -37.37 -25.55
N ARG A 25 17.48 -37.39 -24.44
CA ARG A 25 17.81 -36.18 -23.68
C ARG A 25 18.74 -35.27 -24.47
N LEU A 26 19.72 -35.83 -25.18
CA LEU A 26 20.60 -35.06 -26.07
C LEU A 26 19.82 -34.42 -27.23
N MET A 27 18.89 -35.16 -27.86
CA MET A 27 18.01 -34.61 -28.90
C MET A 27 17.16 -33.44 -28.39
N ALA A 28 16.69 -33.53 -27.14
CA ALA A 28 15.98 -32.45 -26.46
C ALA A 28 16.89 -31.26 -26.15
N ALA A 29 18.12 -31.49 -25.70
CA ALA A 29 19.12 -30.46 -25.46
C ALA A 29 19.53 -29.71 -26.74
N GLN A 30 19.51 -30.37 -27.90
CA GLN A 30 19.74 -29.77 -29.21
C GLN A 30 18.51 -29.01 -29.76
N GLY A 31 17.36 -29.09 -29.08
CA GLY A 31 16.12 -28.43 -29.49
C GLY A 31 15.39 -29.05 -30.68
N VAL A 32 15.68 -30.31 -31.02
CA VAL A 32 15.13 -31.00 -32.22
C VAL A 32 13.80 -31.71 -31.92
N VAL A 33 13.09 -31.31 -30.87
CA VAL A 33 11.88 -31.99 -30.39
C VAL A 33 10.62 -31.26 -30.89
N PRO A 34 9.58 -31.98 -31.37
CA PRO A 34 8.36 -31.37 -31.90
C PRO A 34 7.44 -30.89 -30.77
N ILE A 35 7.84 -29.84 -30.07
CA ILE A 35 7.09 -29.17 -29.00
C ILE A 35 6.96 -27.68 -29.28
N PRO A 36 5.94 -27.01 -28.69
CA PRO A 36 5.80 -25.56 -28.79
C PRO A 36 7.08 -24.84 -28.31
N PRO A 37 7.46 -23.70 -28.93
CA PRO A 37 8.68 -22.98 -28.57
C PRO A 37 8.74 -22.55 -27.08
N LYS A 38 7.58 -22.26 -26.47
CA LYS A 38 7.48 -21.95 -25.04
C LYS A 38 7.90 -23.14 -24.17
N ASP A 39 7.36 -24.31 -24.48
CA ASP A 39 7.64 -25.56 -23.77
C ASP A 39 9.10 -25.98 -23.96
N LEU A 40 9.67 -25.69 -25.14
CA LEU A 40 11.07 -25.96 -25.42
C LEU A 40 12.00 -25.19 -24.48
N ALA A 41 11.72 -23.92 -24.18
CA ALA A 41 12.52 -23.15 -23.22
C ALA A 41 12.53 -23.79 -21.81
N PHE A 42 11.40 -24.37 -21.39
CA PHE A 42 11.29 -25.06 -20.11
C PHE A 42 12.09 -26.36 -20.10
N VAL A 43 12.00 -27.15 -21.18
CA VAL A 43 12.77 -28.40 -21.33
C VAL A 43 14.27 -28.10 -21.35
N LEU A 44 14.72 -27.14 -22.15
CA LEU A 44 16.12 -26.77 -22.24
C LEU A 44 16.67 -26.27 -20.91
N TYR A 45 15.93 -25.45 -20.17
CA TYR A 45 16.35 -25.06 -18.83
C TYR A 45 16.45 -26.27 -17.88
N GLY A 46 15.47 -27.17 -17.90
CA GLY A 46 15.52 -28.40 -17.11
C GLY A 46 16.76 -29.24 -17.40
N LEU A 47 17.14 -29.35 -18.68
CA LEU A 47 18.32 -30.10 -19.13
C LEU A 47 19.65 -29.40 -18.81
N THR A 48 19.67 -28.10 -18.53
CA THR A 48 20.90 -27.45 -18.01
C THR A 48 21.32 -27.98 -16.64
N GLN A 49 20.44 -28.73 -15.97
CA GLN A 49 20.68 -29.38 -14.68
C GLN A 49 20.84 -30.90 -14.82
N ASP A 50 21.01 -31.43 -16.04
CA ASP A 50 21.27 -32.87 -16.27
C ASP A 50 22.63 -33.27 -15.65
N GLU A 51 22.75 -34.54 -15.24
CA GLU A 51 23.99 -35.09 -14.69
C GLU A 51 25.07 -35.29 -15.77
N ASP A 52 24.64 -35.44 -17.03
CA ASP A 52 25.54 -35.54 -18.18
C ASP A 52 25.97 -34.14 -18.64
N GLU A 53 27.27 -33.86 -18.51
CA GLU A 53 27.88 -32.56 -18.83
C GLU A 53 27.68 -32.17 -20.30
N GLU A 54 27.72 -33.13 -21.24
CA GLU A 54 27.50 -32.84 -22.66
C GLU A 54 26.07 -32.36 -22.92
N ILE A 55 25.09 -32.99 -22.27
CA ILE A 55 23.67 -32.62 -22.40
C ILE A 55 23.42 -31.25 -21.78
N SER A 56 23.97 -31.00 -20.58
CA SER A 56 23.82 -29.71 -19.89
C SER A 56 24.41 -28.55 -20.69
N GLU A 57 25.63 -28.71 -21.22
CA GLU A 57 26.26 -27.70 -22.05
C GLU A 57 25.49 -27.44 -23.35
N GLU A 58 25.03 -28.49 -24.02
CA GLU A 58 24.28 -28.36 -25.27
C GLU A 58 22.92 -27.69 -25.03
N ALA A 59 22.23 -28.03 -23.94
CA ALA A 59 20.99 -27.40 -23.55
C ALA A 59 21.17 -25.91 -23.25
N ALA A 60 22.27 -25.52 -22.58
CA ALA A 60 22.59 -24.13 -22.31
C ALA A 60 22.89 -23.34 -23.60
N LYS A 61 23.56 -23.94 -24.59
CA LYS A 61 23.80 -23.34 -25.91
C LYS A 61 22.49 -23.14 -26.67
N SER A 62 21.64 -24.18 -26.73
CA SER A 62 20.34 -24.12 -27.39
C SER A 62 19.40 -23.13 -26.73
N LEU A 63 19.42 -23.00 -25.41
CA LEU A 63 18.60 -22.03 -24.70
C LEU A 63 18.99 -20.59 -25.05
N LYS A 64 20.29 -20.32 -25.25
CA LYS A 64 20.81 -19.02 -25.71
C LYS A 64 20.51 -18.75 -27.19
N SER A 65 20.34 -19.78 -28.01
CA SER A 65 20.04 -19.63 -29.44
C SER A 65 18.55 -19.41 -29.74
N ILE A 66 17.67 -19.54 -28.74
CA ILE A 66 16.24 -19.22 -28.89
C ILE A 66 16.10 -17.75 -29.34
N PRO A 67 15.34 -17.48 -30.42
CA PRO A 67 15.11 -16.11 -30.88
C PRO A 67 14.51 -15.23 -29.78
N GLU A 68 15.02 -14.01 -29.66
CA GLU A 68 14.59 -13.05 -28.63
C GLU A 68 13.07 -12.83 -28.64
N SER A 69 12.45 -12.77 -29.82
CA SER A 69 10.99 -12.61 -29.96
C SER A 69 10.18 -13.74 -29.33
N VAL A 70 10.71 -14.97 -29.36
CA VAL A 70 10.11 -16.13 -28.69
C VAL A 70 10.33 -16.02 -27.20
N MET A 71 11.56 -15.71 -26.78
CA MET A 71 11.91 -15.59 -25.36
C MET A 71 11.11 -14.48 -24.67
N VAL A 72 10.86 -13.34 -25.32
CA VAL A 72 9.97 -12.28 -24.81
C VAL A 72 8.59 -12.83 -24.46
N GLY A 73 8.02 -13.69 -25.31
CA GLY A 73 6.73 -14.33 -25.06
C GLY A 73 6.77 -15.29 -23.87
N VAL A 74 7.86 -16.05 -23.72
CA VAL A 74 8.07 -16.93 -22.55
C VAL A 74 8.20 -16.12 -21.27
N LEU A 75 9.06 -15.10 -21.25
CA LEU A 75 9.33 -14.29 -20.05
C LEU A 75 8.15 -13.39 -19.65
N ALA A 76 7.28 -13.02 -20.58
CA ALA A 76 6.09 -12.22 -20.27
C ALA A 76 4.94 -13.04 -19.66
N ASP A 77 4.97 -14.37 -19.80
CA ASP A 77 3.91 -15.24 -19.32
C ASP A 77 3.99 -15.43 -17.80
N SER A 78 2.91 -15.18 -17.08
CA SER A 78 2.85 -15.37 -15.62
C SER A 78 2.94 -16.84 -15.21
N SER A 79 2.69 -17.78 -16.13
CA SER A 79 2.90 -19.21 -15.89
C SER A 79 4.37 -19.63 -15.94
N SER A 80 5.30 -18.72 -16.28
CA SER A 80 6.70 -19.06 -16.41
C SER A 80 7.35 -19.31 -15.05
N PRO A 81 8.09 -20.42 -14.88
CA PRO A 81 8.73 -20.74 -13.60
C PRO A 81 9.77 -19.71 -13.18
N SER A 82 9.75 -19.32 -11.90
CA SER A 82 10.72 -18.42 -11.27
C SER A 82 12.18 -18.81 -11.51
N GLU A 83 12.47 -20.10 -11.55
CA GLU A 83 13.81 -20.65 -11.69
C GLU A 83 14.39 -20.42 -13.11
N LEU A 84 13.53 -20.49 -14.13
CA LEU A 84 13.92 -20.12 -15.49
C LEU A 84 14.14 -18.60 -15.59
N LEU A 85 13.24 -17.80 -15.01
CA LEU A 85 13.35 -16.34 -15.00
C LEU A 85 14.68 -15.91 -14.36
N ASP A 86 15.06 -16.52 -13.23
CA ASP A 86 16.35 -16.28 -12.56
C ASP A 86 17.55 -16.66 -13.43
N TYR A 87 17.49 -17.82 -14.09
CA TYR A 87 18.58 -18.26 -14.96
C TYR A 87 18.79 -17.33 -16.15
N ILE A 88 17.71 -16.89 -16.80
CA ILE A 88 17.79 -15.95 -17.91
C ILE A 88 18.26 -14.58 -17.41
N ALA A 89 17.78 -14.12 -16.25
CA ALA A 89 18.22 -12.86 -15.64
C ALA A 89 19.74 -12.78 -15.43
N ARG A 90 20.36 -13.91 -15.06
CA ARG A 90 21.81 -14.01 -14.80
C ARG A 90 22.67 -14.20 -16.04
N SER A 91 22.07 -14.58 -17.16
CA SER A 91 22.80 -14.96 -18.38
C SER A 91 22.58 -14.04 -19.57
N THR A 92 21.58 -13.14 -19.50
CA THR A 92 21.26 -12.19 -20.55
C THR A 92 21.80 -10.79 -20.28
N GLU A 93 22.21 -10.11 -21.34
CA GLU A 93 22.54 -8.67 -21.33
C GLU A 93 21.45 -7.83 -22.02
N SER A 94 20.40 -8.48 -22.53
CA SER A 94 19.36 -7.82 -23.31
C SER A 94 18.39 -7.05 -22.42
N GLU A 95 18.35 -5.72 -22.59
CA GLU A 95 17.43 -4.83 -21.85
C GLU A 95 15.97 -5.27 -21.98
N THR A 96 15.55 -5.71 -23.16
CA THR A 96 14.18 -6.14 -23.43
C THR A 96 13.79 -7.37 -22.61
N LEU A 97 14.67 -8.36 -22.52
CA LEU A 97 14.45 -9.59 -21.76
C LEU A 97 14.45 -9.31 -20.25
N LEU A 98 15.41 -8.50 -19.78
CA LEU A 98 15.47 -8.04 -18.40
C LEU A 98 14.20 -7.28 -18.00
N GLN A 99 13.71 -6.39 -18.86
CA GLN A 99 12.45 -5.67 -18.62
C GLN A 99 11.27 -6.63 -18.43
N LYS A 100 11.17 -7.68 -19.27
CA LYS A 100 10.10 -8.69 -19.13
C LYS A 100 10.22 -9.50 -17.84
N ILE A 101 11.45 -9.82 -17.42
CA ILE A 101 11.68 -10.51 -16.14
C ILE A 101 11.25 -9.63 -14.97
N ILE A 102 11.63 -8.35 -14.95
CA ILE A 102 11.28 -7.44 -13.84
C ILE A 102 9.75 -7.25 -13.76
N LEU A 103 9.08 -7.16 -14.91
CA LEU A 103 7.62 -7.00 -14.98
C LEU A 103 6.83 -8.28 -14.69
N ASN A 104 7.47 -9.45 -14.71
CA ASN A 104 6.77 -10.71 -14.45
C ASN A 104 6.54 -10.90 -12.94
N PHE A 105 5.27 -11.12 -12.55
CA PHE A 105 4.88 -11.36 -11.16
C PHE A 105 5.52 -12.64 -10.57
N SER A 106 5.75 -13.65 -11.40
CA SER A 106 6.37 -14.93 -11.00
C SER A 106 7.88 -14.84 -10.77
N THR A 107 8.51 -13.72 -11.09
CA THR A 107 9.93 -13.49 -10.77
C THR A 107 10.12 -13.38 -9.27
N SER A 108 11.13 -14.08 -8.75
CA SER A 108 11.44 -14.08 -7.31
C SER A 108 12.06 -12.76 -6.87
N ASP A 109 11.81 -12.37 -5.62
CA ASP A 109 12.37 -11.12 -5.08
C ASP A 109 13.91 -11.16 -5.01
N ALA A 110 14.50 -12.34 -4.79
CA ALA A 110 15.95 -12.55 -4.85
C ALA A 110 16.52 -12.29 -6.26
N THR A 111 15.79 -12.67 -7.31
CA THR A 111 16.17 -12.36 -8.70
C THR A 111 16.08 -10.86 -8.97
N ILE A 112 15.05 -10.19 -8.47
CA ILE A 112 14.91 -8.74 -8.61
C ILE A 112 16.01 -8.01 -7.84
N ALA A 113 16.37 -8.45 -6.64
CA ALA A 113 17.48 -7.90 -5.87
C ALA A 113 18.81 -8.08 -6.62
N TYR A 114 19.06 -9.26 -7.19
CA TYR A 114 20.23 -9.47 -8.06
C TYR A 114 20.26 -8.48 -9.23
N LEU A 115 19.13 -8.29 -9.94
CA LEU A 115 19.05 -7.34 -11.05
C LEU A 115 19.23 -5.90 -10.59
N ALA A 116 18.69 -5.54 -9.43
CA ALA A 116 18.81 -4.23 -8.82
C ALA A 116 20.26 -3.86 -8.51
N GLU A 117 21.11 -4.84 -8.16
CA GLU A 117 22.54 -4.63 -7.92
C GLU A 117 23.37 -4.69 -9.21
N ALA A 118 23.03 -5.60 -10.13
CA ALA A 118 23.86 -5.91 -11.30
C ALA A 118 23.60 -5.02 -12.53
N THR A 119 22.39 -4.48 -12.70
CA THR A 119 22.07 -3.71 -13.91
C THR A 119 22.62 -2.28 -13.84
N HIS A 120 23.08 -1.76 -14.98
CA HIS A 120 23.52 -0.36 -15.11
C HIS A 120 22.55 0.50 -15.92
N ILE A 121 21.38 -0.06 -16.26
CA ILE A 121 20.40 0.58 -17.12
C ILE A 121 19.39 1.34 -16.26
N GLN A 122 19.36 2.67 -16.40
CA GLN A 122 18.52 3.55 -15.58
C GLN A 122 17.02 3.22 -15.69
N SER A 123 16.53 2.91 -16.89
CA SER A 123 15.11 2.54 -17.13
C SER A 123 14.69 1.31 -16.32
N LEU A 124 15.57 0.31 -16.20
CA LEU A 124 15.31 -0.92 -15.44
C LEU A 124 15.39 -0.67 -13.94
N LEU A 125 16.36 0.13 -13.49
CA LEU A 125 16.47 0.54 -12.08
C LEU A 125 15.24 1.30 -11.62
N ASP A 126 14.75 2.25 -12.44
CA ASP A 126 13.53 2.99 -12.13
C ASP A 126 12.30 2.07 -12.13
N LEU A 127 12.25 1.06 -13.02
CA LEU A 127 11.18 0.07 -13.03
C LEU A 127 11.14 -0.75 -11.73
N ILE A 128 12.30 -1.20 -11.24
CA ILE A 128 12.43 -1.89 -9.94
C ILE A 128 12.03 -0.95 -8.80
N ALA A 129 12.57 0.28 -8.78
CA ALA A 129 12.34 1.29 -7.75
C ALA A 129 10.88 1.80 -7.69
N ASN A 130 10.11 1.63 -8.77
CA ASN A 130 8.70 2.00 -8.83
C ASN A 130 7.77 0.85 -8.42
N ASN A 131 8.27 -0.38 -8.30
CA ASN A 131 7.48 -1.51 -7.84
C ASN A 131 7.40 -1.52 -6.30
N GLN A 132 6.45 -0.74 -5.77
CA GLN A 132 6.28 -0.55 -4.33
C GLN A 132 5.97 -1.86 -3.60
N GLU A 133 5.13 -2.74 -4.14
CA GLU A 133 4.81 -4.03 -3.50
C GLU A 133 6.07 -4.88 -3.24
N ARG A 134 6.98 -4.97 -4.23
CA ARG A 134 8.23 -5.73 -4.09
C ARG A 134 9.19 -5.07 -3.10
N ILE A 135 9.30 -3.75 -3.12
CA ILE A 135 10.12 -2.99 -2.17
C ILE A 135 9.65 -3.21 -0.73
N LEU A 136 8.34 -3.23 -0.50
CA LEU A 136 7.79 -3.45 0.83
C LEU A 136 8.00 -4.89 1.31
N ARG A 137 7.91 -5.87 0.40
CA ARG A 137 8.03 -7.29 0.71
C ARG A 137 9.48 -7.75 0.96
N SER A 138 10.48 -7.12 0.31
CA SER A 138 11.86 -7.58 0.36
C SER A 138 12.86 -6.45 0.60
N ALA A 139 13.44 -6.43 1.81
CA ALA A 139 14.52 -5.52 2.19
C ALA A 139 15.79 -5.70 1.33
N GLU A 140 16.02 -6.92 0.82
CA GLU A 140 17.17 -7.25 -0.03
C GLU A 140 17.19 -6.43 -1.32
N ILE A 141 16.01 -6.08 -1.86
CA ILE A 141 15.90 -5.23 -3.06
C ILE A 141 16.39 -3.81 -2.75
N VAL A 142 16.02 -3.27 -1.57
CA VAL A 142 16.44 -1.92 -1.17
C VAL A 142 17.94 -1.88 -0.89
N GLU A 143 18.48 -2.90 -0.22
CA GLU A 143 19.91 -3.04 0.00
C GLU A 143 20.67 -3.12 -1.34
N ALA A 144 20.20 -3.93 -2.28
CA ALA A 144 20.78 -4.06 -3.62
C ALA A 144 20.77 -2.73 -4.40
N LEU A 145 19.65 -2.00 -4.39
CA LEU A 145 19.55 -0.67 -5.02
C LEU A 145 20.54 0.32 -4.39
N SER A 146 20.77 0.26 -3.07
CA SER A 146 21.71 1.16 -2.38
C SER A 146 23.19 0.90 -2.71
N LYS A 147 23.52 -0.34 -3.10
CA LYS A 147 24.87 -0.73 -3.53
C LYS A 147 25.14 -0.38 -4.99
N ASN A 148 24.10 -0.15 -5.79
CA ASN A 148 24.23 0.07 -7.21
C ASN A 148 24.69 1.51 -7.52
N PRO A 149 25.88 1.72 -8.12
CA PRO A 149 26.38 3.07 -8.42
C PRO A 149 25.63 3.77 -9.57
N ALA A 150 24.85 3.03 -10.37
CA ALA A 150 24.13 3.57 -11.52
C ALA A 150 22.77 4.18 -11.14
N ILE A 151 22.26 3.96 -9.92
CA ILE A 151 20.98 4.52 -9.50
C ILE A 151 21.06 6.03 -9.30
N SER A 152 20.03 6.75 -9.74
CA SER A 152 19.92 8.19 -9.43
C SER A 152 19.73 8.39 -7.92
N ARG A 153 20.40 9.41 -7.36
CA ARG A 153 20.26 9.76 -5.93
C ARG A 153 18.81 10.03 -5.55
N SER A 154 18.07 10.77 -6.38
CA SER A 154 16.65 11.05 -6.17
C SER A 154 15.78 9.79 -6.14
N THR A 155 16.05 8.81 -7.01
CA THR A 155 15.31 7.53 -7.01
C THR A 155 15.62 6.76 -5.74
N LEU A 156 16.89 6.68 -5.35
CA LEU A 156 17.32 5.99 -4.14
C LEU A 156 16.74 6.64 -2.87
N ASP A 157 16.80 7.97 -2.76
CA ASP A 157 16.26 8.74 -1.64
C ASP A 157 14.75 8.50 -1.49
N ARG A 158 14.00 8.47 -2.60
CA ARG A 158 12.56 8.15 -2.60
C ARG A 158 12.29 6.72 -2.13
N VAL A 159 13.04 5.73 -2.62
CA VAL A 159 12.90 4.32 -2.23
C VAL A 159 13.21 4.15 -0.74
N ILE A 160 14.32 4.72 -0.26
CA ILE A 160 14.73 4.67 1.14
C ILE A 160 13.71 5.38 2.02
N SER A 161 13.23 6.56 1.63
CA SER A 161 12.24 7.32 2.40
C SER A 161 10.93 6.54 2.51
N PHE A 162 10.46 5.96 1.40
CA PHE A 162 9.28 5.10 1.38
C PHE A 162 9.45 3.85 2.24
N PHE A 163 10.57 3.16 2.09
CA PHE A 163 10.86 1.94 2.84
C PHE A 163 11.07 2.22 4.35
N ARG A 164 11.73 3.33 4.70
CA ARG A 164 11.83 3.79 6.10
C ARG A 164 10.48 4.14 6.68
N LEU A 165 9.64 4.88 5.95
CA LEU A 165 8.29 5.20 6.39
C LEU A 165 7.47 3.93 6.65
N TYR A 166 7.69 2.87 5.86
CA TYR A 166 7.06 1.57 6.07
C TYR A 166 7.62 0.82 7.29
N LEU A 167 8.95 0.76 7.45
CA LEU A 167 9.59 0.06 8.57
C LEU A 167 9.38 0.76 9.91
N ASP A 168 9.34 2.09 9.93
CA ASP A 168 9.02 2.90 11.11
C ASP A 168 7.58 2.64 11.57
N LYS A 169 6.64 2.49 10.61
CA LYS A 169 5.27 2.06 10.89
C LYS A 169 5.17 0.62 11.43
N MET A 170 6.17 -0.24 11.16
CA MET A 170 6.24 -1.64 11.61
C MET A 170 7.15 -1.87 12.84
N GLY A 171 7.82 -0.82 13.36
CA GLY A 171 8.71 -0.92 14.52
C GLY A 171 10.00 -1.72 14.31
N ALA A 172 10.37 -2.02 13.05
CA ALA A 172 11.47 -2.90 12.70
C ALA A 172 12.41 -2.24 11.69
N ILE A 173 13.16 -1.22 12.10
CA ILE A 173 14.18 -0.60 11.24
C ILE A 173 15.42 -1.52 11.21
N PRO A 174 15.82 -2.07 10.05
CA PRO A 174 17.06 -2.81 9.89
C PRO A 174 18.27 -1.91 10.17
N GLU A 175 19.32 -2.49 10.74
CA GLU A 175 20.49 -1.76 11.24
C GLU A 175 21.20 -0.92 10.17
N PHE A 176 21.22 -1.37 8.92
CA PHE A 176 21.82 -0.65 7.78
C PHE A 176 21.02 0.61 7.35
N LEU A 177 19.78 0.78 7.81
CA LEU A 177 18.95 1.96 7.54
C LEU A 177 18.96 2.97 8.67
N ARG A 178 19.56 2.63 9.83
CA ARG A 178 19.78 3.55 10.94
C ARG A 178 20.93 4.48 10.55
N ILE A 179 20.63 5.76 10.32
CA ILE A 179 21.69 6.78 10.23
C ILE A 179 21.99 7.19 11.66
N ASP A 180 23.25 6.98 12.09
CA ASP A 180 23.75 7.50 13.36
C ASP A 180 23.70 9.04 13.31
N GLY A 181 22.79 9.62 14.08
CA GLY A 181 22.88 11.01 14.51
C GLY A 181 22.53 12.08 13.47
N GLU A 182 21.33 12.04 12.89
CA GLU A 182 20.61 13.27 12.51
C GLU A 182 19.14 12.93 12.26
N ALA A 183 18.24 13.49 13.08
CA ALA A 183 16.83 13.54 12.73
C ALA A 183 16.72 14.47 11.51
N PRO A 184 16.17 14.04 10.36
CA PRO A 184 15.98 14.94 9.25
C PRO A 184 14.94 15.98 9.65
N ASP A 185 15.34 17.24 9.62
CA ASP A 185 14.43 18.39 9.62
C ASP A 185 13.67 18.33 8.28
N VAL A 186 12.46 17.76 8.30
CA VAL A 186 11.63 17.60 7.10
C VAL A 186 10.97 18.96 6.81
N PRO A 187 11.17 19.57 5.62
CA PRO A 187 10.43 20.76 5.24
C PRO A 187 8.95 20.38 5.05
N GLU A 188 8.07 21.03 5.81
CA GLU A 188 6.61 20.93 5.68
C GLU A 188 6.14 21.51 4.33
N GLN A 189 6.23 20.79 3.20
CA GLN A 189 5.49 21.16 1.98
C GLN A 189 4.93 19.95 1.20
N SER A 190 3.59 19.85 1.27
CA SER A 190 2.62 19.24 0.35
C SER A 190 2.68 17.72 0.10
N ASP A 191 2.15 16.95 1.07
CA ASP A 191 1.91 15.49 1.02
C ASP A 191 0.44 15.10 0.72
N GLU A 192 -0.40 15.99 0.20
CA GLU A 192 -1.85 15.70 0.03
C GLU A 192 -2.15 14.63 -1.05
N GLU A 193 -1.28 14.48 -2.06
CA GLU A 193 -1.48 13.53 -3.18
C GLU A 193 -0.87 12.14 -2.89
N ALA A 194 0.18 12.06 -2.06
CA ALA A 194 0.79 10.78 -1.68
C ALA A 194 -0.01 10.05 -0.59
N GLU A 195 -0.66 10.79 0.32
CA GLU A 195 -1.44 10.21 1.42
C GLU A 195 -2.80 9.64 0.97
N SER A 196 -3.40 10.19 -0.08
CA SER A 196 -4.68 9.70 -0.63
C SER A 196 -4.52 8.39 -1.41
N ALA A 197 -3.37 8.16 -2.06
CA ALA A 197 -3.06 6.92 -2.76
C ALA A 197 -2.83 5.72 -1.82
N ILE A 198 -2.44 5.95 -0.56
CA ILE A 198 -2.24 4.89 0.45
C ILE A 198 -3.57 4.19 0.83
N ILE A 199 -4.71 4.85 0.57
CA ILE A 199 -6.02 4.41 1.07
C ILE A 199 -6.76 3.49 0.10
N GLU A 200 -6.49 3.53 -1.21
CA GLU A 200 -7.14 2.63 -2.16
C GLU A 200 -6.54 1.22 -2.17
N ASP A 201 -5.28 1.05 -1.76
CA ASP A 201 -4.53 -0.22 -1.80
C ASP A 201 -4.20 -0.82 -0.42
N VAL A 202 -4.97 -0.49 0.63
CA VAL A 202 -4.95 -1.31 1.85
C VAL A 202 -5.63 -2.64 1.53
N GLN A 203 -4.88 -3.58 0.96
CA GLN A 203 -5.38 -4.91 0.62
C GLN A 203 -6.00 -5.58 1.85
N GLU A 204 -7.25 -6.03 1.69
CA GLU A 204 -8.06 -6.76 2.66
C GLU A 204 -7.27 -7.94 3.30
N SER A 205 -6.33 -8.53 2.55
CA SER A 205 -5.49 -9.66 2.95
C SER A 205 -4.45 -9.35 4.05
N PHE A 206 -3.85 -8.15 4.09
CA PHE A 206 -2.88 -7.79 5.14
C PHE A 206 -3.56 -7.53 6.48
N LEU A 207 -4.83 -7.12 6.43
CA LEU A 207 -5.65 -6.94 7.61
C LEU A 207 -6.26 -8.25 8.11
N ASP A 208 -6.03 -9.42 7.53
CA ASP A 208 -6.62 -10.67 8.07
C ASP A 208 -5.74 -11.32 9.16
N ASP A 209 -4.41 -11.14 9.12
CA ASP A 209 -3.46 -11.79 10.04
C ASP A 209 -3.32 -11.13 11.43
N ILE A 210 -3.82 -9.89 11.61
CA ILE A 210 -3.67 -9.13 12.87
C ILE A 210 -4.80 -9.44 13.86
N GLY A 211 -4.70 -10.50 14.66
CA GLY A 211 -5.74 -10.81 15.67
C GLY A 211 -5.81 -9.78 16.81
N PHE A 212 -7.01 -9.29 17.14
CA PHE A 212 -7.26 -8.54 18.37
C PHE A 212 -7.99 -9.41 19.39
N SER A 213 -7.80 -9.15 20.68
CA SER A 213 -8.60 -9.78 21.74
C SER A 213 -10.07 -9.41 21.62
N ASP A 214 -10.98 -10.32 21.96
CA ASP A 214 -12.43 -10.11 21.90
C ASP A 214 -12.87 -8.84 22.65
N ASP A 215 -12.21 -8.51 23.78
CA ASP A 215 -12.44 -7.28 24.56
C ASP A 215 -12.31 -5.96 23.75
N LEU A 216 -11.57 -5.94 22.64
CA LEU A 216 -11.34 -4.76 21.80
C LEU A 216 -12.30 -4.65 20.61
N VAL A 217 -13.01 -5.75 20.29
CA VAL A 217 -13.82 -5.90 19.07
C VAL A 217 -15.29 -6.13 19.38
N GLU A 218 -15.60 -6.80 20.50
CA GLU A 218 -16.96 -6.99 20.97
C GLU A 218 -17.56 -5.67 21.47
N GLU A 219 -18.80 -5.39 21.05
CA GLU A 219 -19.55 -4.24 21.55
C GLU A 219 -20.17 -4.61 22.90
N SER A 220 -19.84 -3.84 23.94
CA SER A 220 -20.53 -3.89 25.22
C SER A 220 -21.50 -2.71 25.35
N GLU A 221 -22.74 -2.96 25.74
CA GLU A 221 -23.74 -1.91 25.99
C GLU A 221 -23.54 -1.20 27.34
N GLU A 222 -22.74 -1.78 28.24
CA GLU A 222 -22.44 -1.21 29.56
C GLU A 222 -21.27 -0.22 29.49
N ASP A 223 -21.44 0.93 30.15
CA ASP A 223 -20.39 1.95 30.29
C ASP A 223 -19.19 1.32 30.99
N ILE A 224 -18.17 1.02 30.21
CA ILE A 224 -17.00 0.33 30.69
C ILE A 224 -16.31 1.23 31.74
N GLY A 225 -16.10 0.71 32.96
CA GLY A 225 -15.52 1.48 34.07
C GLY A 225 -14.20 2.15 33.72
N GLU A 226 -13.89 3.29 34.37
CA GLU A 226 -12.72 4.14 34.07
C GLU A 226 -11.39 3.35 33.97
N ALA A 227 -11.20 2.35 34.83
CA ALA A 227 -10.01 1.49 34.81
C ALA A 227 -9.80 0.73 33.49
N ARG A 228 -10.88 0.24 32.85
CA ARG A 228 -10.76 -0.49 31.57
C ARG A 228 -10.50 0.47 30.41
N ARG A 229 -11.02 1.70 30.49
CA ARG A 229 -10.73 2.78 29.52
C ARG A 229 -9.26 3.20 29.58
N GLU A 230 -8.69 3.31 30.78
CA GLU A 230 -7.26 3.56 30.97
C GLU A 230 -6.39 2.41 30.46
N SER A 231 -6.78 1.16 30.74
CA SER A 231 -6.11 -0.02 30.18
C SER A 231 -6.14 -0.02 28.65
N LEU A 232 -7.27 0.29 28.04
CA LEU A 232 -7.43 0.32 26.59
C LEU A 232 -6.63 1.46 25.95
N LEU A 233 -6.59 2.64 26.59
CA LEU A 233 -5.70 3.73 26.21
C LEU A 233 -4.23 3.33 26.28
N HIS A 234 -3.82 2.60 27.32
CA HIS A 234 -2.46 2.12 27.47
C HIS A 234 -2.10 1.11 26.37
N THR A 235 -2.99 0.15 26.08
CA THR A 235 -2.79 -0.82 24.99
C THR A 235 -2.69 -0.13 23.63
N ILE A 236 -3.61 0.80 23.31
CA ILE A 236 -3.58 1.54 22.04
C ILE A 236 -2.28 2.34 21.88
N LYS A 237 -1.74 2.91 22.95
CA LYS A 237 -0.45 3.63 22.90
C LYS A 237 0.74 2.74 22.59
N GLN A 238 0.66 1.45 22.92
CA GLN A 238 1.71 0.47 22.63
C GLN A 238 1.57 -0.17 21.23
N MET A 239 0.41 0.00 20.58
CA MET A 239 0.16 -0.52 19.24
C MET A 239 0.89 0.27 18.15
N ASN A 240 1.28 -0.43 17.09
CA ASN A 240 1.82 0.19 15.89
C ASN A 240 0.71 0.91 15.08
N ILE A 241 1.07 1.66 14.03
CA ILE A 241 0.09 2.43 13.25
C ILE A 241 -0.89 1.50 12.51
N ALA A 242 -0.42 0.37 11.98
CA ALA A 242 -1.25 -0.59 11.25
C ALA A 242 -2.30 -1.26 12.15
N GLU A 243 -1.90 -1.67 13.36
CA GLU A 243 -2.79 -2.19 14.40
C GLU A 243 -3.82 -1.14 14.81
N ARG A 244 -3.41 0.12 15.00
CA ARG A 244 -4.35 1.20 15.31
C ARG A 244 -5.32 1.50 14.17
N VAL A 245 -4.87 1.46 12.91
CA VAL A 245 -5.74 1.59 11.73
C VAL A 245 -6.73 0.42 11.66
N LYS A 246 -6.27 -0.83 11.84
CA LYS A 246 -7.16 -1.99 11.83
C LYS A 246 -8.16 -1.94 12.99
N LEU A 247 -7.71 -1.57 14.18
CA LEU A 247 -8.56 -1.39 15.35
C LEU A 247 -9.54 -0.23 15.16
N ALA A 248 -9.17 0.82 14.42
CA ALA A 248 -10.12 1.89 14.08
C ALA A 248 -11.25 1.38 13.17
N ILE A 249 -10.95 0.48 12.23
CA ILE A 249 -11.91 -0.08 11.27
C ILE A 249 -12.79 -1.17 11.88
N LEU A 250 -12.25 -2.00 12.79
CA LEU A 250 -12.96 -3.18 13.34
C LEU A 250 -13.36 -3.04 14.82
N GLY A 251 -12.76 -2.11 15.56
CA GLY A 251 -12.89 -2.01 17.00
C GLY A 251 -14.25 -1.53 17.48
N ASN A 252 -14.47 -1.75 18.78
CA ASN A 252 -15.67 -1.33 19.50
C ASN A 252 -15.78 0.20 19.65
N ARG A 253 -16.88 0.67 20.25
CA ARG A 253 -17.22 2.09 20.39
C ARG A 253 -16.14 2.87 21.16
N GLU A 254 -15.55 2.26 22.18
CA GLU A 254 -14.52 2.85 23.03
C GLU A 254 -13.22 3.06 22.26
N ALA A 255 -12.79 2.04 21.50
CA ALA A 255 -11.64 2.14 20.62
C ALA A 255 -11.83 3.26 19.60
N ARG A 256 -12.99 3.34 18.92
CA ARG A 256 -13.32 4.43 17.98
C ARG A 256 -13.27 5.81 18.64
N THR A 257 -13.81 5.93 19.85
CA THR A 257 -13.85 7.20 20.60
C THR A 257 -12.45 7.70 20.96
N ILE A 258 -11.51 6.79 21.16
CA ILE A 258 -10.10 7.10 21.44
C ILE A 258 -9.35 7.41 20.14
N LEU A 259 -9.45 6.53 19.15
CA LEU A 259 -8.68 6.59 17.90
C LEU A 259 -9.08 7.77 17.01
N VAL A 260 -10.30 8.31 17.14
CA VAL A 260 -10.70 9.52 16.38
C VAL A 260 -9.93 10.78 16.82
N ARG A 261 -9.24 10.71 17.96
CA ARG A 261 -8.38 11.78 18.50
C ARG A 261 -6.89 11.42 18.40
N ASP A 262 -6.57 10.37 17.65
CA ASP A 262 -5.19 9.95 17.45
C ASP A 262 -4.39 11.08 16.78
N PRO A 263 -3.14 11.33 17.19
CA PRO A 263 -2.29 12.33 16.53
C PRO A 263 -2.00 11.99 15.06
N ASN A 264 -2.11 10.72 14.67
CA ASN A 264 -1.94 10.31 13.29
C ASN A 264 -3.27 10.42 12.52
N ARG A 265 -3.32 11.31 11.52
CA ARG A 265 -4.50 11.55 10.66
C ARG A 265 -5.04 10.29 9.98
N ILE A 266 -4.17 9.34 9.61
CA ILE A 266 -4.56 8.10 8.92
C ILE A 266 -5.36 7.21 9.88
N VAL A 267 -4.91 7.11 11.13
CA VAL A 267 -5.61 6.36 12.18
C VAL A 267 -6.96 7.00 12.49
N ALA A 268 -6.98 8.32 12.67
CA ALA A 268 -8.20 9.06 12.95
C ALA A 268 -9.22 8.97 11.80
N GLY A 269 -8.76 9.05 10.54
CA GLY A 269 -9.60 8.90 9.35
C GLY A 269 -10.12 7.49 9.15
N ALA A 270 -9.34 6.47 9.52
CA ALA A 270 -9.76 5.06 9.46
C ALA A 270 -11.01 4.78 10.31
N VAL A 271 -11.23 5.54 11.41
CA VAL A 271 -12.46 5.42 12.22
C VAL A 271 -13.71 5.71 11.40
N LEU A 272 -13.66 6.66 10.46
CA LEU A 272 -14.80 7.03 9.61
C LEU A 272 -15.22 5.93 8.63
N LYS A 273 -14.32 4.98 8.35
CA LYS A 273 -14.56 3.82 7.48
C LYS A 273 -15.15 2.62 8.22
N ASN A 274 -15.21 2.66 9.55
CA ASN A 274 -15.76 1.57 10.36
C ASN A 274 -17.25 1.34 10.03
N PRO A 275 -17.66 0.11 9.66
CA PRO A 275 -19.04 -0.18 9.27
C PRO A 275 -20.04 -0.06 10.43
N ARG A 276 -19.58 -0.21 11.68
CA ARG A 276 -20.39 -0.10 12.91
C ARG A 276 -20.53 1.33 13.41
N LEU A 277 -19.93 2.31 12.74
CA LEU A 277 -20.01 3.70 13.16
C LEU A 277 -21.43 4.26 13.01
N THR A 278 -21.98 4.78 14.11
CA THR A 278 -23.35 5.28 14.18
C THR A 278 -23.47 6.78 13.86
N ASP A 279 -24.67 7.22 13.48
CA ASP A 279 -24.99 8.64 13.24
C ASP A 279 -24.72 9.51 14.48
N MET A 280 -25.01 8.99 15.68
CA MET A 280 -24.80 9.71 16.94
C MET A 280 -23.31 9.89 17.24
N GLU A 281 -22.47 8.89 16.95
CA GLU A 281 -21.02 9.01 17.09
C GLU A 281 -20.46 10.07 16.16
N ILE A 282 -20.88 10.12 14.90
CA ILE A 282 -20.45 11.15 13.94
C ILE A 282 -20.84 12.56 14.41
N ILE A 283 -22.05 12.73 14.96
CA ILE A 283 -22.47 14.02 15.53
C ILE A 283 -21.53 14.42 16.68
N ASN A 284 -21.21 13.48 17.57
CA ASN A 284 -20.29 13.72 18.69
C ASN A 284 -18.86 14.05 18.21
N ILE A 285 -18.37 13.37 17.17
CA ILE A 285 -17.07 13.65 16.54
C ILE A 285 -17.07 15.07 15.95
N ALA A 286 -18.10 15.43 15.19
CA ALA A 286 -18.23 16.75 14.59
C ALA A 286 -18.36 17.89 15.62
N GLN A 287 -18.87 17.62 16.82
CA GLN A 287 -18.93 18.58 17.92
C GLN A 287 -17.62 18.67 18.73
N SER A 288 -16.73 17.69 18.60
CA SER A 288 -15.52 17.59 19.40
C SER A 288 -14.49 18.64 19.01
N LYS A 289 -14.00 19.40 19.99
CA LYS A 289 -12.93 20.39 19.81
C LYS A 289 -11.53 19.78 19.77
N THR A 290 -11.40 18.49 20.09
CA THR A 290 -10.10 17.81 20.14
C THR A 290 -9.75 17.14 18.82
N VAL A 291 -10.75 16.83 18.00
CA VAL A 291 -10.59 16.18 16.69
C VAL A 291 -9.86 17.13 15.73
N ASP A 292 -9.15 16.55 14.76
CA ASP A 292 -8.39 17.29 13.76
C ASP A 292 -9.29 17.94 12.68
N GLU A 293 -8.82 19.02 12.06
CA GLU A 293 -9.54 19.75 10.99
C GLU A 293 -9.80 18.85 9.77
N ASP A 294 -8.87 17.95 9.44
CA ASP A 294 -8.97 17.06 8.27
C ASP A 294 -10.12 16.05 8.41
N ILE A 295 -10.35 15.54 9.62
CA ILE A 295 -11.47 14.65 9.93
C ILE A 295 -12.81 15.37 9.76
N LEU A 296 -12.89 16.63 10.20
CA LEU A 296 -14.09 17.45 10.03
C LEU A 296 -14.35 17.74 8.54
N ARG A 297 -13.29 17.95 7.75
CA ARG A 297 -13.36 18.07 6.30
C ARG A 297 -13.87 16.79 5.65
N GLU A 298 -13.32 15.63 6.00
CA GLU A 298 -13.74 14.33 5.46
C GLU A 298 -15.22 14.02 5.76
N ILE A 299 -15.68 14.29 6.99
CA ILE A 299 -17.10 14.18 7.36
C ILE A 299 -17.97 15.08 6.49
N SER A 300 -17.50 16.29 6.16
CA SER A 300 -18.27 17.25 5.36
C SER A 300 -18.44 16.86 3.89
N VAL A 301 -17.46 16.14 3.31
CA VAL A 301 -17.49 15.68 1.91
C VAL A 301 -18.15 14.31 1.77
N SER A 302 -18.17 13.51 2.85
CA SER A 302 -18.79 12.18 2.86
C SER A 302 -20.29 12.24 2.53
N ARG A 303 -20.69 11.61 1.42
CA ARG A 303 -22.11 11.48 1.02
C ARG A 303 -22.97 10.80 2.09
N LYS A 304 -22.38 9.90 2.89
CA LYS A 304 -23.08 9.19 3.97
C LYS A 304 -23.45 10.14 5.11
N TRP A 305 -22.53 11.03 5.49
CA TRP A 305 -22.67 11.88 6.69
C TRP A 305 -23.23 13.26 6.36
N ALA A 306 -22.83 13.86 5.24
CA ALA A 306 -23.25 15.20 4.82
C ALA A 306 -24.76 15.33 4.58
N LYS A 307 -25.50 14.22 4.40
CA LYS A 307 -26.97 14.25 4.30
C LYS A 307 -27.66 14.53 5.65
N ILE A 308 -26.98 14.25 6.77
CA ILE A 308 -27.56 14.37 8.12
C ILE A 308 -27.55 15.84 8.55
N TYR A 309 -28.73 16.40 8.81
CA TYR A 309 -28.86 17.82 9.19
C TYR A 309 -28.07 18.16 10.45
N GLN A 310 -28.11 17.29 11.47
CA GLN A 310 -27.42 17.51 12.73
C GLN A 310 -25.89 17.55 12.57
N VAL A 311 -25.34 16.80 11.61
CA VAL A 311 -23.91 16.84 11.28
C VAL A 311 -23.54 18.20 10.69
N LYS A 312 -24.37 18.77 9.81
CA LYS A 312 -24.15 20.14 9.28
C LYS A 312 -24.14 21.18 10.39
N VAL A 313 -25.10 21.09 11.32
CA VAL A 313 -25.18 22.00 12.49
C VAL A 313 -23.94 21.86 13.37
N ALA A 314 -23.51 20.63 13.64
CA ALA A 314 -22.33 20.33 14.45
C ALA A 314 -21.05 20.89 13.82
N LEU A 315 -20.82 20.62 12.53
CA LEU A 315 -19.66 21.12 11.79
C LEU A 315 -19.59 22.65 11.80
N VAL A 316 -20.69 23.35 11.51
CA VAL A 316 -20.69 24.83 11.49
C VAL A 316 -20.46 25.44 12.89
N ASN A 317 -20.84 24.72 13.96
CA ASN A 317 -20.62 25.17 15.33
C ASN A 317 -19.23 24.82 15.89
N ASN A 318 -18.44 24.01 15.19
CA ASN A 318 -17.11 23.61 15.64
C ASN A 318 -16.05 24.63 15.19
N PRO A 319 -15.24 25.18 16.12
CA PRO A 319 -14.20 26.16 15.79
C PRO A 319 -13.08 25.62 14.89
N LYS A 320 -12.86 24.30 14.88
CA LYS A 320 -11.84 23.63 14.05
C LYS A 320 -12.33 23.26 12.65
N THR A 321 -13.61 23.44 12.35
CA THR A 321 -14.09 23.17 10.99
C THR A 321 -13.50 24.21 10.03
N PRO A 322 -12.96 23.80 8.87
CA PRO A 322 -12.39 24.73 7.92
C PRO A 322 -13.40 25.83 7.56
N SER A 323 -12.96 27.09 7.55
CA SER A 323 -13.87 28.23 7.37
C SER A 323 -14.67 28.14 6.06
N HIS A 324 -14.06 27.62 4.99
CA HIS A 324 -14.74 27.45 3.69
C HIS A 324 -15.87 26.40 3.75
N VAL A 325 -15.67 25.29 4.48
CA VAL A 325 -16.70 24.26 4.71
C VAL A 325 -17.86 24.87 5.50
N SER A 326 -17.57 25.58 6.59
CA SER A 326 -18.58 26.24 7.41
C SER A 326 -19.41 27.26 6.62
N LEU A 327 -18.77 28.07 5.75
CA LEU A 327 -19.43 29.05 4.88
C LEU A 327 -20.27 28.39 3.77
N HIS A 328 -19.90 27.19 3.33
CA HIS A 328 -20.75 26.42 2.42
C HIS A 328 -21.98 25.89 3.15
N LEU A 329 -21.78 25.25 4.31
CA LEU A 329 -22.83 24.59 5.07
C LEU A 329 -23.85 25.55 5.72
N ILE A 330 -23.45 26.78 6.07
CA ILE A 330 -24.33 27.76 6.72
C ILE A 330 -25.60 28.06 5.92
N ARG A 331 -25.53 27.99 4.58
CA ARG A 331 -26.66 28.22 3.67
C ARG A 331 -27.71 27.12 3.73
N HIS A 332 -27.36 25.96 4.29
CA HIS A 332 -28.25 24.82 4.47
C HIS A 332 -28.85 24.73 5.88
N LEU A 333 -28.52 25.68 6.77
CA LEU A 333 -29.04 25.72 8.13
C LEU A 333 -30.39 26.45 8.20
N ARG A 334 -31.23 26.03 9.15
CA ARG A 334 -32.48 26.72 9.50
C ARG A 334 -32.18 28.04 10.22
N ASP A 335 -33.09 29.01 10.12
CA ASP A 335 -32.87 30.36 10.66
C ASP A 335 -32.62 30.41 12.17
N ARG A 336 -33.22 29.46 12.90
CA ARG A 336 -32.94 29.28 14.33
C ARG A 336 -31.45 29.02 14.59
N GLU A 337 -30.84 28.14 13.80
CA GLU A 337 -29.43 27.77 13.94
C GLU A 337 -28.51 28.88 13.46
N VAL A 338 -28.81 29.53 12.33
CA VAL A 338 -28.03 30.68 11.84
C VAL A 338 -28.03 31.82 12.87
N ARG A 339 -29.17 32.05 13.54
CA ARG A 339 -29.25 33.02 14.65
C ARG A 339 -28.43 32.60 15.86
N ALA A 340 -28.35 31.30 16.17
CA ALA A 340 -27.55 30.79 17.27
C ALA A 340 -26.04 31.03 17.05
N LEU A 341 -25.57 30.99 15.80
CA LEU A 341 -24.16 31.28 15.46
C LEU A 341 -23.72 32.69 15.89
N LEU A 342 -24.63 33.67 15.88
CA LEU A 342 -24.33 35.05 16.27
C LEU A 342 -23.93 35.18 17.76
N TRP A 343 -24.34 34.22 18.58
CA TRP A 343 -24.07 34.20 20.02
C TRP A 343 -22.89 33.28 20.38
N ASN A 344 -22.37 32.51 19.42
CA ASN A 344 -21.27 31.58 19.64
C ASN A 344 -19.92 32.31 19.50
N LYS A 345 -19.28 32.62 20.64
CA LYS A 345 -17.98 33.31 20.70
C LYS A 345 -16.78 32.47 20.26
N ASN A 346 -16.96 31.16 20.11
CA ASN A 346 -15.87 30.26 19.73
C ASN A 346 -15.62 30.25 18.21
N LEU A 347 -16.54 30.82 17.41
CA LEU A 347 -16.46 30.73 15.95
C LEU A 347 -15.55 31.82 15.35
N PRO A 348 -14.85 31.51 14.25
CA PRO A 348 -14.19 32.51 13.41
C PRO A 348 -15.13 33.66 13.03
N GLY A 349 -14.65 34.90 13.17
CA GLY A 349 -15.47 36.11 12.96
C GLY A 349 -16.06 36.24 11.55
N VAL A 350 -15.45 35.60 10.55
CA VAL A 350 -15.95 35.54 9.16
C VAL A 350 -17.29 34.80 9.10
N ILE A 351 -17.46 33.73 9.89
CA ILE A 351 -18.71 32.95 9.95
C ILE A 351 -19.81 33.79 10.60
N THR A 352 -19.51 34.45 11.71
CA THR A 352 -20.46 35.34 12.42
C THR A 352 -20.91 36.51 11.56
N THR A 353 -19.98 37.12 10.81
CA THR A 353 -20.28 38.21 9.87
C THR A 353 -21.18 37.75 8.73
N THR A 354 -20.92 36.55 8.20
CA THR A 354 -21.72 35.95 7.12
C THR A 354 -23.11 35.56 7.61
N ALA A 355 -23.22 34.96 8.80
CA ALA A 355 -24.50 34.67 9.45
C ALA A 355 -25.35 35.93 9.61
N LYS A 356 -24.74 37.05 10.02
CA LYS A 356 -25.42 38.34 10.17
C LYS A 356 -25.94 38.87 8.82
N ARG A 357 -25.16 38.72 7.74
CA ARG A 357 -25.57 39.11 6.38
C ARG A 357 -26.77 38.29 5.89
N ILE A 358 -26.71 36.97 6.00
CA ILE A 358 -27.82 36.06 5.61
C ILE A 358 -29.11 36.42 6.36
N MET A 359 -29.01 36.72 7.66
CA MET A 359 -30.16 37.14 8.48
C MET A 359 -30.72 38.51 8.08
N GLN A 360 -29.89 39.41 7.51
CA GLN A 360 -30.32 40.73 7.06
C GLN A 360 -30.97 40.68 5.67
N GLU A 361 -30.45 39.84 4.76
CA GLU A 361 -31.02 39.62 3.43
C GLU A 361 -32.44 39.02 3.55
N LYS A 362 -32.61 37.94 4.32
CA LYS A 362 -33.92 37.33 4.55
C LYS A 362 -34.95 38.28 5.17
N ARG A 363 -34.52 39.19 6.04
CA ARG A 363 -35.38 40.21 6.65
C ARG A 363 -35.82 41.31 5.69
N LYS A 364 -35.10 41.52 4.59
CA LYS A 364 -35.51 42.45 3.52
C LYS A 364 -36.53 41.76 2.62
N ASP A 365 -36.27 40.50 2.25
CA ASP A 365 -37.17 39.70 1.41
C ASP A 365 -38.53 39.40 2.08
N GLU A 366 -38.62 39.42 3.41
CA GLU A 366 -39.89 39.30 4.15
C GLU A 366 -40.70 40.62 4.25
N LYS A 367 -40.11 41.76 3.88
CA LYS A 367 -40.73 43.09 3.99
C LYS A 367 -41.20 43.68 2.65
N ASP A 368 -40.70 43.12 1.56
CA ASP A 368 -41.18 43.34 0.18
C ASP A 368 -42.21 42.26 -0.18
#